data_AF-A0A920P1G6-F1
#
_entry.id   AF-A0A920P1G6-F1
#
_cell.length_a   1.000
_cell.length_b   1.000
_cell.length_c   1.000
_cell.angle_alpha   90.00
_cell.angle_beta   90.00
_cell.angle_gamma   90.00
#
_symmetry.space_group_name_H-M   'P 1'
#
loop_
_entity.id
_entity.type
_entity.pdbx_description
1 polymer ?
#
loop_
_entity_poly.entity_id
_entity_poly.type
_entity_poly.pdbx_seq_one_letter_code
_entity_poly.pdbx_strand_id
1 'polypeptide(L)'
;MTMDVGAQSYSTTVEITADPRRLMTNANRMARQETLMSLHTLAKPIYEATEAMERLADQLTEASDLISEHGELPETLTAELEAIEDDLSSIESELRTVRNNAGIADDIQASSTLPTSDQLWQVDEAWDAMPNLLEQLNELILNRLPAFYQMLDSEGVRPHPGDAIVLPSRRGRR
;
A
#
# COMPACT_ATOMS: atom_id res chain seq x y z
N MET A 1 -12.32 -19.50 37.94
CA MET A 1 -13.17 -20.63 37.54
C MET A 1 -14.17 -20.86 38.66
N THR A 2 -15.46 -20.86 38.36
CA THR A 2 -16.55 -21.06 39.33
C THR A 2 -17.10 -22.46 39.12
N MET A 3 -17.14 -23.24 40.19
CA MET A 3 -17.67 -24.59 40.20
C MET A 3 -18.86 -24.61 41.16
N ASP A 4 -20.03 -25.00 40.67
CA ASP A 4 -21.26 -24.97 41.46
C ASP A 4 -21.56 -26.37 41.98
N VAL A 5 -21.59 -26.52 43.30
CA VAL A 5 -21.93 -27.77 43.99
C VAL A 5 -22.98 -27.45 45.05
N GLY A 6 -24.26 -27.56 44.67
CA GLY A 6 -25.38 -27.24 45.55
C GLY A 6 -25.62 -25.72 45.70
N ALA A 7 -26.04 -25.27 46.88
CA ALA A 7 -26.38 -23.86 47.16
C ALA A 7 -25.18 -23.01 47.64
N GLN A 8 -23.95 -23.50 47.45
CA GLN A 8 -22.73 -22.83 47.90
C GLN A 8 -21.82 -22.57 46.71
N SER A 9 -21.60 -21.29 46.41
CA SER A 9 -20.70 -20.84 45.36
C SER A 9 -19.28 -20.79 45.90
N TYR A 10 -18.39 -21.64 45.37
CA TYR A 10 -16.95 -21.57 45.65
C TYR A 10 -16.27 -20.78 44.54
N SER A 11 -15.71 -19.63 44.89
CA SER A 11 -14.85 -18.85 44.01
C SER A 11 -13.40 -19.13 44.36
N THR A 12 -12.60 -19.55 43.37
CA THR A 12 -11.15 -19.63 43.51
C THR A 12 -10.51 -18.57 42.61
N THR A 13 -9.70 -17.72 43.22
CA THR A 13 -8.86 -16.75 42.52
C THR A 13 -7.57 -17.46 42.12
N VAL A 14 -7.33 -17.60 40.83
CA VAL A 14 -6.08 -18.17 40.31
C VAL A 14 -5.18 -16.99 39.95
N GLU A 15 -4.08 -16.82 40.68
CA GLU A 15 -3.01 -15.90 40.26
C GLU A 15 -2.16 -16.60 39.19
N ILE A 16 -2.14 -16.02 37.99
CA ILE A 16 -1.28 -16.47 36.90
C ILE A 16 0.08 -15.77 37.08
N THR A 17 1.04 -16.48 37.64
CA THR A 17 2.42 -16.01 37.76
C THR A 17 3.19 -16.30 36.47
N ALA A 18 4.03 -15.36 36.03
CA ALA A 18 4.90 -15.56 34.88
C ALA A 18 5.85 -16.76 35.09
N ASP A 19 6.17 -17.48 34.01
CA ASP A 19 7.13 -18.58 34.08
C ASP A 19 8.49 -18.04 34.57
N PRO A 20 8.99 -18.49 35.74
CA PRO A 20 10.25 -17.98 36.31
C PRO A 20 11.47 -18.27 35.43
N ARG A 21 11.37 -19.17 34.44
CA ARG A 21 12.43 -19.43 33.45
C ARG A 21 12.43 -18.43 32.29
N ARG A 22 11.38 -17.62 32.15
CA ARG A 22 11.26 -16.58 31.12
C ARG A 22 11.34 -15.20 31.76
N LEU A 23 12.47 -14.53 31.57
CA LEU A 23 12.81 -13.22 32.14
C LEU A 23 12.01 -12.03 31.56
N MET A 24 10.77 -12.23 31.09
CA MET A 24 9.92 -11.11 30.67
C MET A 24 8.98 -10.70 31.80
N THR A 25 9.12 -9.45 32.24
CA THR A 25 8.14 -8.80 33.12
C THR A 25 6.82 -8.56 32.37
N ASN A 26 5.73 -8.26 33.08
CA ASN A 26 4.49 -7.81 32.45
C ASN A 26 4.71 -6.54 31.62
N ALA A 27 5.50 -5.59 32.13
CA ALA A 27 5.87 -4.37 31.40
C ALA A 27 6.54 -4.68 30.06
N ASN A 28 7.48 -5.64 30.03
CA ASN A 28 8.14 -6.05 28.79
C ASN A 28 7.17 -6.67 27.79
N ARG A 29 6.17 -7.43 28.26
CA ARG A 29 5.13 -8.01 27.39
C ARG A 29 4.23 -6.95 26.79
N MET A 30 3.85 -5.95 27.59
CA MET A 30 3.04 -4.82 27.11
C MET A 30 3.80 -4.01 26.07
N ALA A 31 5.06 -3.64 26.33
CA ALA A 31 5.89 -2.90 25.38
C ALA A 31 6.02 -3.65 24.03
N ARG A 32 6.26 -4.97 24.07
CA ARG A 32 6.29 -5.78 22.85
C ARG A 32 4.95 -5.77 22.11
N GLN A 33 3.84 -5.87 22.83
CA GLN A 33 2.51 -5.85 22.24
C GLN A 33 2.17 -4.47 21.65
N GLU A 34 2.60 -3.38 22.28
CA GLU A 34 2.48 -2.02 21.74
C GLU A 34 3.25 -1.88 20.41
N THR A 35 4.48 -2.38 20.32
CA THR A 35 5.25 -2.41 19.06
C THR A 35 4.52 -3.19 17.97
N LEU A 36 3.96 -4.37 18.28
CA LEU A 36 3.19 -5.16 17.31
C LEU A 36 1.91 -4.45 16.86
N MET A 37 1.20 -3.77 17.76
CA MET A 37 0.01 -2.99 17.40
C MET A 37 0.36 -1.74 16.59
N SER A 38 1.54 -1.15 16.84
CA SER A 38 2.08 -0.06 16.05
C SER A 38 2.31 -0.49 14.60
N LEU A 39 2.98 -1.63 14.38
CA LEU A 39 3.16 -2.23 13.05
C LEU A 39 1.82 -2.63 12.40
N HIS A 40 0.88 -3.17 13.17
CA HIS A 40 -0.46 -3.46 12.68
C HIS A 40 -1.18 -2.21 12.17
N THR A 41 -0.98 -1.07 12.83
CA THR A 41 -1.57 0.22 12.41
C THR A 41 -0.98 0.69 11.07
N LEU A 42 0.32 0.48 10.85
CA LEU A 42 0.98 0.78 9.56
C LEU A 42 0.56 -0.16 8.42
N ALA A 43 0.08 -1.37 8.73
CA ALA A 43 -0.23 -2.36 7.70
C ALA A 43 -1.28 -1.85 6.68
N LYS A 44 -2.28 -1.11 7.14
CA LYS A 44 -3.34 -0.56 6.28
C LYS A 44 -2.80 0.47 5.27
N PRO A 45 -2.16 1.59 5.68
CA PRO A 45 -1.67 2.58 4.73
C PRO A 45 -0.60 2.01 3.77
N ILE A 46 0.21 1.05 4.22
CA ILE A 46 1.16 0.33 3.35
C ILE A 46 0.43 -0.46 2.25
N TYR A 47 -0.63 -1.17 2.61
CA TYR A 47 -1.44 -1.93 1.66
C TYR A 47 -2.14 -0.99 0.67
N GLU A 48 -2.78 0.08 1.16
CA GLU A 48 -3.46 1.06 0.31
C GLU A 48 -2.49 1.77 -0.66
N ALA A 49 -1.29 2.11 -0.20
CA ALA A 49 -0.24 2.67 -1.05
C ALA A 49 0.19 1.67 -2.12
N THR A 50 0.41 0.40 -1.76
CA THR A 50 0.81 -0.65 -2.72
C THR A 50 -0.23 -0.81 -3.83
N GLU A 51 -1.50 -0.93 -3.45
CA GLU A 51 -2.62 -1.03 -4.37
C GLU A 51 -2.79 0.21 -5.25
N ALA A 52 -2.51 1.41 -4.73
CA ALA A 52 -2.53 2.62 -5.52
C ALA A 52 -1.37 2.62 -6.54
N MET A 53 -0.16 2.27 -6.12
CA MET A 53 1.01 2.17 -7.00
C MET A 53 0.79 1.21 -8.18
N GLU A 54 0.24 0.02 -7.92
CA GLU A 54 -0.09 -0.95 -8.97
C GLU A 54 -1.09 -0.38 -9.98
N ARG A 55 -2.17 0.26 -9.51
CA ARG A 55 -3.15 0.89 -10.39
C ARG A 55 -2.56 2.04 -11.20
N LEU A 56 -1.65 2.83 -10.62
CA LEU A 56 -0.98 3.91 -11.32
C LEU A 56 -0.04 3.37 -12.41
N ALA A 57 0.71 2.31 -12.13
CA ALA A 57 1.59 1.68 -13.10
C ALA A 57 0.79 1.13 -14.30
N ASP A 58 -0.35 0.48 -14.04
CA ASP A 58 -1.25 0.01 -15.10
C ASP A 58 -1.80 1.17 -15.94
N GLN A 59 -2.22 2.26 -15.28
CA GLN A 59 -2.73 3.46 -15.94
C GLN A 59 -1.69 4.17 -16.83
N LEU A 60 -0.44 4.25 -16.38
CA LEU A 60 0.65 4.83 -17.16
C LEU A 60 1.03 3.95 -18.34
N THR A 61 1.00 2.63 -18.16
CA THR A 61 1.19 1.66 -19.26
C THR A 61 0.13 1.86 -20.33
N GLU A 62 -1.15 1.97 -19.95
CA GLU A 62 -2.24 2.25 -20.89
C GLU A 62 -2.06 3.60 -21.61
N ALA A 63 -1.64 4.64 -20.89
CA ALA A 63 -1.36 5.94 -21.49
C ALA A 63 -0.19 5.87 -22.49
N SER A 64 0.87 5.14 -22.15
CA SER A 64 2.04 4.91 -23.01
C SER A 64 1.67 4.17 -24.29
N ASP A 65 0.80 3.15 -24.18
CA ASP A 65 0.26 2.42 -25.33
C ASP A 65 -0.56 3.35 -26.23
N LEU A 66 -1.45 4.17 -25.66
CA LEU A 66 -2.25 5.14 -26.41
C LEU A 66 -1.39 6.17 -27.16
N ILE A 67 -0.34 6.67 -26.52
CA ILE A 67 0.64 7.59 -27.13
C ILE A 67 1.35 6.90 -28.28
N SER A 68 1.79 5.65 -28.09
CA SER A 68 2.50 4.88 -29.10
C SER A 68 1.63 4.57 -30.33
N GLU A 69 0.33 4.40 -30.15
CA GLU A 69 -0.64 4.26 -31.25
C GLU A 69 -0.89 5.59 -31.98
N HIS A 70 -0.80 6.72 -31.27
CA HIS A 70 -0.99 8.08 -31.79
C HIS A 70 0.29 8.70 -32.35
N GLY A 71 0.81 8.18 -33.48
CA GLY A 71 1.73 8.90 -34.37
C GLY A 71 2.80 9.80 -33.71
N GLU A 72 3.02 11.00 -34.24
CA GLU A 72 3.98 11.98 -33.70
C GLU A 72 3.26 12.96 -32.76
N LEU A 73 3.47 12.80 -31.45
CA LEU A 73 2.92 13.66 -30.39
C LEU A 73 3.92 14.72 -29.93
N PRO A 74 3.47 15.78 -29.23
CA PRO A 74 4.37 16.78 -28.68
C PRO A 74 5.39 16.16 -27.70
N GLU A 75 6.66 16.52 -27.85
CA GLU A 75 7.75 16.08 -26.95
C GLU A 75 7.46 16.37 -25.47
N THR A 76 6.71 17.45 -25.19
CA THR A 76 6.27 17.82 -23.84
C THR A 76 5.36 16.77 -23.21
N LEU A 77 4.57 16.05 -24.00
CA LEU A 77 3.65 15.04 -23.50
C LEU A 77 4.41 13.75 -23.15
N THR A 78 5.32 13.32 -24.02
CA THR A 78 6.21 12.17 -23.75
C THR A 78 7.12 12.44 -22.57
N ALA A 79 7.72 13.63 -22.48
CA ALA A 79 8.57 14.01 -21.34
C ALA A 79 7.80 14.05 -20.01
N GLU A 80 6.53 14.48 -20.02
CA GLU A 80 5.71 14.46 -18.81
C GLU A 80 5.37 13.04 -18.38
N LEU A 81 5.07 12.14 -19.33
CA LEU A 81 4.87 10.72 -19.02
C LEU A 81 6.12 10.10 -18.37
N GLU A 82 7.29 10.27 -19.01
CA GLU A 82 8.58 9.77 -18.47
C GLU A 82 8.83 10.30 -17.05
N ALA A 83 8.57 11.59 -16.82
CA ALA A 83 8.76 12.20 -15.52
C ALA A 83 7.77 11.72 -14.44
N ILE A 84 6.57 11.27 -14.82
CA ILE A 84 5.62 10.64 -13.89
C ILE A 84 6.04 9.19 -13.60
N GLU A 85 6.51 8.45 -14.60
CA GLU A 85 7.02 7.08 -14.43
C GLU A 85 8.26 7.04 -13.52
N ASP A 86 9.18 8.00 -13.67
CA ASP A 86 10.36 8.14 -12.81
C ASP A 86 9.98 8.43 -11.35
N ASP A 87 9.04 9.35 -11.13
CA ASP A 87 8.50 9.64 -9.79
C ASP A 87 7.87 8.40 -9.17
N LEU A 88 7.06 7.67 -9.94
CA LEU A 88 6.41 6.44 -9.50
C LEU A 88 7.45 5.38 -9.11
N SER A 89 8.49 5.17 -9.92
CA SER A 89 9.59 4.25 -9.62
C SER A 89 10.35 4.61 -8.33
N SER A 90 10.55 5.92 -8.08
CA SER A 90 11.14 6.41 -6.83
C SER A 90 10.24 6.09 -5.62
N ILE A 91 8.95 6.38 -5.72
CA ILE A 91 7.97 6.10 -4.66
C ILE A 91 7.87 4.58 -4.39
N GLU A 92 7.92 3.74 -5.42
CA GLU A 92 7.91 2.28 -5.27
C GLU A 92 9.12 1.79 -4.47
N SER A 93 10.30 2.36 -4.74
CA SER A 93 11.53 2.03 -4.03
C SER A 93 11.46 2.44 -2.54
N GLU A 94 10.90 3.60 -2.24
CA GLU A 94 10.63 4.05 -0.86
C GLU A 94 9.62 3.13 -0.17
N LEU A 95 8.51 2.79 -0.84
CA LEU A 95 7.46 1.92 -0.31
C LEU A 95 8.00 0.53 0.00
N ARG A 96 8.86 0.00 -0.86
CA ARG A 96 9.53 -1.28 -0.62
C ARG A 96 10.40 -1.22 0.63
N THR A 97 11.10 -0.12 0.87
CA THR A 97 11.91 0.08 2.08
C THR A 97 11.03 0.12 3.33
N VAL A 98 9.94 0.89 3.31
CA VAL A 98 8.95 0.94 4.40
C VAL A 98 8.36 -0.45 4.68
N ARG A 99 7.98 -1.19 3.64
CA ARG A 99 7.45 -2.56 3.76
C ARG A 99 8.44 -3.52 4.41
N ASN A 100 9.71 -3.44 4.02
CA ASN A 100 10.74 -4.29 4.61
C ASN A 100 10.95 -3.98 6.10
N ASN A 101 10.96 -2.70 6.46
CA ASN A 101 11.10 -2.26 7.86
C ASN A 101 9.87 -2.62 8.71
N ALA A 102 8.66 -2.50 8.16
CA ALA A 102 7.43 -2.87 8.84
C ALA A 102 7.18 -4.39 8.87
N GLY A 103 7.84 -5.15 7.99
CA GLY A 103 7.68 -6.60 7.81
C GLY A 103 8.27 -7.47 8.92
N ILE A 104 8.75 -6.89 10.01
CA ILE A 104 9.41 -7.59 11.13
C ILE A 104 8.46 -8.09 12.22
N ALA A 105 7.14 -7.91 12.04
CA ALA A 105 6.14 -8.28 13.05
C ALA A 105 6.21 -9.77 13.42
N ASP A 106 6.42 -10.66 12.44
CA ASP A 106 6.55 -12.10 12.67
C ASP A 106 7.80 -12.44 13.51
N ASP A 107 8.92 -11.76 13.27
CA ASP A 107 10.16 -11.94 14.03
C ASP A 107 10.00 -11.49 15.50
N ILE A 108 9.32 -10.35 15.71
CA ILE A 108 9.00 -9.85 17.05
C ILE A 108 8.04 -10.80 17.76
N GLN A 109 7.04 -11.33 17.05
CA GLN A 109 6.04 -12.25 17.61
C GLN A 109 6.65 -13.61 17.97
N ALA A 110 7.54 -14.15 17.13
CA ALA A 110 8.23 -15.40 17.36
C ALA A 110 9.22 -15.32 18.53
N SER A 111 9.70 -14.12 18.85
CA SER A 111 10.62 -13.90 19.95
C SER A 111 9.98 -14.09 21.34
N SER A 112 10.76 -14.66 22.26
CA SER A 112 10.41 -14.76 23.68
C SER A 112 11.07 -13.68 24.54
N THR A 113 11.71 -12.70 23.91
CA THR A 113 12.36 -11.54 24.55
C THR A 113 11.70 -10.23 24.13
N LEU A 114 12.26 -9.10 24.57
CA LEU A 114 11.94 -7.78 24.03
C LEU A 114 12.38 -7.66 22.57
N PRO A 115 11.73 -6.79 21.78
CA PRO A 115 12.27 -6.34 20.50
C PRO A 115 13.70 -5.81 20.68
N THR A 116 14.56 -6.06 19.70
CA THR A 116 15.92 -5.51 19.68
C THR A 116 15.90 -4.02 19.36
N SER A 117 17.00 -3.31 19.65
CA SER A 117 17.14 -1.90 19.26
C SER A 117 16.98 -1.71 17.75
N ASP A 118 17.52 -2.63 16.94
CA ASP A 118 17.40 -2.59 15.48
C ASP A 118 15.93 -2.74 15.04
N GLN A 119 15.17 -3.65 15.67
CA GLN A 119 13.75 -3.82 15.39
C GLN A 119 12.94 -2.57 15.76
N LEU A 120 13.26 -1.92 16.88
CA LEU A 120 12.61 -0.67 17.26
C LEU A 120 12.94 0.46 16.27
N TRP A 121 14.20 0.58 15.87
CA TRP A 121 14.62 1.54 14.84
C TRP A 121 13.90 1.31 13.51
N GLN A 122 13.74 0.06 13.07
CA GLN A 122 12.98 -0.26 11.86
C GLN A 122 11.51 0.18 11.96
N VAL A 123 10.87 -0.01 13.12
CA VAL A 123 9.50 0.48 13.33
C VAL A 123 9.45 2.01 13.21
N ASP A 124 10.39 2.72 13.84
CA ASP A 124 10.44 4.18 13.81
C ASP A 124 10.67 4.70 12.38
N GLU A 125 11.63 4.14 11.64
CA GLU A 125 11.89 4.51 10.23
C GLU A 125 10.67 4.28 9.33
N ALA A 126 9.94 3.18 9.54
CA ALA A 126 8.71 2.92 8.77
C ALA A 126 7.64 3.99 9.05
N TRP A 127 7.51 4.44 10.30
CA TRP A 127 6.59 5.51 10.69
C TRP A 127 7.02 6.88 10.17
N ASP A 128 8.31 7.19 10.21
CA ASP A 128 8.85 8.48 9.78
C ASP A 128 8.76 8.66 8.27
N ALA A 129 8.95 7.59 7.49
CA ALA A 129 8.91 7.64 6.03
C ALA A 129 7.47 7.66 5.46
N MET A 130 6.51 7.02 6.13
CA MET A 130 5.16 6.82 5.57
C MET A 130 4.42 8.13 5.21
N PRO A 131 4.43 9.20 6.02
CA PRO A 131 3.71 10.44 5.71
C PRO A 131 4.19 11.09 4.41
N ASN A 132 5.50 11.25 4.24
CA ASN A 132 6.09 11.85 3.04
C ASN A 132 5.78 11.01 1.79
N LEU A 133 5.83 9.67 1.92
CA LEU A 133 5.47 8.77 0.83
C LEU A 133 4.01 8.96 0.41
N LEU A 134 3.09 9.02 1.36
CA LEU A 134 1.67 9.25 1.08
C LEU A 134 1.41 10.64 0.49
N GLU A 135 2.15 11.67 0.92
CA GLU A 135 2.06 13.01 0.34
C GLU A 135 2.48 13.01 -1.13
N GLN A 136 3.61 12.40 -1.47
CA GLN A 136 4.08 12.25 -2.85
C GLN A 136 3.08 11.49 -3.72
N LEU A 137 2.58 10.36 -3.22
CA LEU A 137 1.58 9.55 -3.93
C LEU A 137 0.26 10.31 -4.13
N ASN A 138 -0.19 11.05 -3.12
CA ASN A 138 -1.40 11.87 -3.24
C ASN A 138 -1.21 13.03 -4.22
N GLU A 139 -0.03 13.65 -4.28
CA GLU A 139 0.27 14.70 -5.27
C GLU A 139 0.15 14.16 -6.70
N LEU A 140 0.69 12.95 -6.95
CA LEU A 140 0.52 12.27 -8.24
C LEU A 140 -0.95 12.03 -8.57
N ILE A 141 -1.70 11.42 -7.64
CA ILE A 141 -3.09 11.02 -7.86
C ILE A 141 -4.02 12.21 -8.03
N LEU A 142 -3.89 13.23 -7.19
CA LEU A 142 -4.86 14.31 -7.07
C LEU A 142 -4.59 15.47 -8.03
N ASN A 143 -3.33 15.69 -8.41
CA ASN A 143 -2.93 16.86 -9.17
C ASN A 143 -2.24 16.49 -10.49
N ARG A 144 -1.14 15.74 -10.44
CA ARG A 144 -0.27 15.53 -11.61
C ARG A 144 -0.93 14.66 -12.69
N LEU A 145 -1.51 13.52 -12.32
CA LEU A 145 -2.20 12.63 -13.26
C LEU A 145 -3.42 13.27 -13.91
N PRO A 146 -4.34 13.93 -13.16
CA PRO A 146 -5.44 14.67 -13.77
C PRO A 146 -4.99 15.76 -14.75
N ALA A 147 -3.86 16.42 -14.50
CA ALA A 147 -3.30 17.40 -15.42
C ALA A 147 -2.74 16.72 -16.68
N PHE A 148 -2.02 15.61 -16.52
CA PHE A 148 -1.51 14.81 -17.64
C PHE A 148 -2.63 14.26 -18.54
N TYR A 149 -3.72 13.74 -17.96
CA TYR A 149 -4.88 13.29 -18.74
C TYR A 149 -5.57 14.43 -19.50
N GLN A 150 -5.58 15.65 -18.95
CA GLN A 150 -6.08 16.82 -19.70
C GLN A 150 -5.18 17.15 -20.90
N MET A 151 -3.87 16.95 -20.78
CA MET A 151 -2.93 17.12 -21.91
C MET A 151 -3.21 16.08 -23.00
N LEU A 152 -3.33 14.79 -22.64
CA LEU A 152 -3.73 13.72 -23.57
C LEU A 152 -5.03 14.04 -24.29
N ASP A 153 -6.05 14.45 -23.53
CA ASP A 153 -7.36 14.81 -24.06
C ASP A 153 -7.32 16.00 -25.03
N SER A 154 -6.41 16.96 -24.80
CA SER A 154 -6.22 18.14 -25.64
C SER A 154 -5.53 17.83 -26.97
N GLU A 155 -4.66 16.82 -26.96
CA GLU A 155 -3.98 16.29 -28.16
C GLU A 155 -4.82 15.23 -28.89
N GLY A 156 -6.03 14.95 -28.39
CA GLY A 156 -6.96 13.99 -29.01
C GLY A 156 -6.62 12.52 -28.75
N VAL A 157 -5.64 12.25 -27.88
CA VAL A 157 -5.22 10.90 -27.50
C VAL A 157 -6.28 10.32 -26.57
N ARG A 158 -7.13 9.43 -27.10
CA ARG A 158 -8.22 8.78 -26.37
C ARG A 158 -8.33 7.32 -26.80
N PRO A 159 -8.85 6.42 -25.95
CA PRO A 159 -9.16 5.05 -26.35
C PRO A 159 -10.04 5.04 -27.61
N HIS A 160 -9.61 4.33 -28.65
CA HIS A 160 -10.39 4.23 -29.88
C HIS A 160 -11.70 3.48 -29.59
N PRO A 161 -12.89 4.07 -29.83
CA PRO A 161 -14.18 3.43 -29.53
C PRO A 161 -14.51 2.23 -30.45
N GLY A 162 -13.55 1.75 -31.23
CA GLY A 162 -13.73 0.86 -32.36
C GLY A 162 -14.23 1.57 -33.63
N ASP A 163 -14.18 0.84 -34.75
CA ASP A 163 -14.73 1.28 -36.02
C ASP A 163 -16.27 1.22 -36.00
N ALA A 164 -16.89 2.14 -36.75
CA ALA A 164 -18.33 2.09 -36.97
C ALA A 164 -18.71 0.78 -37.68
N ILE A 165 -19.64 0.03 -37.08
CA ILE A 165 -20.17 -1.20 -37.68
C ILE A 165 -20.91 -0.84 -38.97
N VAL A 166 -20.33 -1.19 -40.12
CA VAL A 166 -20.96 -0.96 -41.43
C VAL A 166 -22.21 -1.82 -41.56
N LEU A 167 -23.38 -1.18 -41.69
CA LEU A 167 -24.64 -1.89 -41.89
C LEU A 167 -24.66 -2.56 -43.28
N PRO A 168 -24.96 -3.87 -43.38
CA PRO A 168 -25.03 -4.55 -44.65
C PRO A 168 -26.22 -4.04 -45.48
N SER A 169 -25.96 -3.42 -46.63
CA SER A 169 -27.00 -3.04 -47.58
C SER A 169 -27.28 -4.19 -48.56
N ARG A 170 -28.54 -4.65 -48.64
CA ARG A 170 -28.98 -5.59 -49.69
C ARG A 170 -29.04 -4.82 -51.01
N ARG A 171 -28.16 -5.14 -51.98
CA ARG A 171 -28.30 -4.64 -53.36
C ARG A 171 -29.71 -5.00 -53.86
N GLY A 172 -30.54 -3.97 -54.08
CA GLY A 172 -31.82 -4.13 -54.76
C GLY A 172 -31.58 -4.72 -56.15
N ARG A 173 -32.33 -5.78 -56.49
CA ARG A 173 -32.57 -6.15 -57.89
C ARG A 173 -33.19 -4.93 -58.59
N ARG A 174 -32.73 -4.66 -59.81
CA ARG A 174 -33.27 -3.68 -60.75
C ARG A 174 -34.80 -3.73 -60.82
#